data_AF-A0A7S0JJR3-F1
#
_entry.id   AF-A0A7S0JJR3-F1
#
_cell.length_a   1.000
_cell.length_b   1.000
_cell.length_c   1.000
_cell.angle_alpha   90.00
_cell.angle_beta   90.00
_cell.angle_gamma   90.00
#
_symmetry.space_group_name_H-M   'P 1'
#
loop_
_entity.id
_entity.type
_entity.pdbx_description
1 polymer ?
#
loop_
_entity_poly.entity_id
_entity_poly.type
_entity_poly.pdbx_seq_one_letter_code
_entity_poly.pdbx_strand_id
1 'polypeptide(L)'
;TVAGKGVLNEETHPLAAGARLHHPRARDVLLAEADCVLALGTQLSPTDWWHFAHEGELPLAFSAVTHIDIDAATLSQGGVREAGGVTVQAEARAACKLLLQEARRG
;
A
#
# COMPACT_ATOMS: atom_id res chain seq x y z
N THR A 1 -3.12 -2.65 5.79
CA THR A 1 -3.40 -1.74 6.92
C THR A 1 -4.39 -2.41 7.84
N VAL A 2 -4.54 -1.94 9.09
CA VAL A 2 -5.58 -2.47 10.02
C VAL A 2 -6.98 -2.25 9.46
N ALA A 3 -7.24 -1.09 8.86
CA ALA A 3 -8.54 -0.76 8.28
C ALA A 3 -8.89 -1.64 7.06
N GLY A 4 -7.90 -2.18 6.36
CA GLY A 4 -8.08 -3.08 5.22
C GLY A 4 -8.13 -4.57 5.58
N LYS A 5 -8.07 -4.92 6.88
CA LYS A 5 -8.10 -6.33 7.31
C LYS A 5 -9.39 -7.00 6.83
N GLY A 6 -9.26 -8.19 6.26
CA GLY A 6 -10.39 -8.98 5.77
C GLY A 6 -10.78 -8.74 4.31
N VAL A 7 -10.17 -7.76 3.62
CA VAL A 7 -10.31 -7.63 2.15
C VAL A 7 -9.73 -8.85 1.43
N LEU A 8 -8.64 -9.40 1.98
CA LEU A 8 -8.07 -10.69 1.59
C LEU A 8 -8.13 -11.62 2.80
N ASN A 9 -8.41 -12.91 2.57
CA ASN A 9 -8.36 -13.90 3.65
C ASN A 9 -6.91 -14.15 4.05
N GLU A 10 -6.51 -13.67 5.24
CA GLU A 10 -5.14 -13.77 5.74
C GLU A 10 -4.71 -15.20 6.09
N GLU A 11 -5.67 -16.07 6.43
CA GLU A 11 -5.39 -17.45 6.87
C GLU A 11 -5.23 -18.41 5.69
N THR A 12 -5.98 -18.19 4.60
CA THR A 12 -6.07 -19.16 3.50
C THR A 12 -5.50 -18.66 2.17
N HIS A 13 -5.34 -17.34 1.97
CA HIS A 13 -4.88 -16.84 0.68
C HIS A 13 -3.35 -16.87 0.59
N PRO A 14 -2.74 -17.55 -0.40
CA PRO A 14 -1.30 -17.74 -0.48
C PRO A 14 -0.51 -16.43 -0.67
N LEU A 15 -1.15 -15.39 -1.22
CA LEU A 15 -0.58 -14.05 -1.39
C LEU A 15 -0.84 -13.10 -0.21
N ALA A 16 -1.53 -13.53 0.85
CA ALA A 16 -1.71 -12.67 2.01
C ALA A 16 -0.40 -12.54 2.81
N ALA A 17 0.03 -11.29 3.02
CA ALA A 17 1.23 -10.97 3.80
C ALA A 17 0.92 -10.46 5.22
N GLY A 18 -0.32 -10.10 5.50
CA GLY A 18 -0.79 -9.57 6.80
C GLY A 18 -1.10 -8.07 6.77
N ALA A 19 -1.73 -7.57 7.84
CA ALA A 19 -2.32 -6.24 7.85
C ALA A 19 -1.33 -5.07 8.10
N ARG A 20 -0.15 -5.31 8.67
CA ARG A 20 0.85 -4.30 9.09
C ARG A 20 2.25 -4.90 9.24
N LEU A 21 3.26 -4.04 9.36
CA LEU A 21 4.67 -4.40 9.55
C LEU A 21 5.01 -5.26 10.78
N HIS A 22 4.14 -5.36 11.78
CA HIS A 22 4.33 -6.31 12.88
C HIS A 22 4.23 -7.79 12.44
N HIS A 23 3.60 -8.07 11.29
CA HIS A 23 3.65 -9.39 10.68
C HIS A 23 4.98 -9.54 9.92
N PRO A 24 5.80 -10.56 10.22
CA PRO A 24 7.10 -10.74 9.57
C PRO A 24 6.99 -10.77 8.04
N ARG A 25 5.97 -11.46 7.49
CA ARG A 25 5.77 -11.54 6.05
C ARG A 25 5.42 -10.20 5.40
N ALA A 26 4.55 -9.40 6.02
CA ALA A 26 4.24 -8.05 5.52
C ALA A 26 5.48 -7.16 5.53
N ARG A 27 6.30 -7.25 6.59
CA ARG A 27 7.56 -6.52 6.69
C ARG A 27 8.56 -6.95 5.64
N ASP A 28 8.79 -8.25 5.48
CA ASP A 28 9.82 -8.77 4.58
C ASP A 28 9.45 -8.47 3.12
N VAL A 29 8.19 -8.70 2.73
CA VAL A 29 7.68 -8.31 1.40
C VAL A 29 7.85 -6.81 1.18
N LEU A 30 7.41 -5.98 2.13
CA LEU A 30 7.37 -4.54 1.92
C LEU A 30 8.75 -3.88 2.00
N LEU A 31 9.67 -4.36 2.86
CA LEU A 31 10.96 -3.71 3.10
C LEU A 31 12.12 -4.33 2.31
N ALA A 32 12.03 -5.60 1.90
CA ALA A 32 13.14 -6.31 1.28
C ALA A 32 12.86 -6.81 -0.14
N GLU A 33 11.61 -7.09 -0.51
CA GLU A 33 11.28 -7.72 -1.79
C GLU A 33 10.60 -6.76 -2.77
N ALA A 34 9.76 -5.84 -2.28
CA ALA A 34 8.98 -4.95 -3.12
C ALA A 34 9.87 -3.91 -3.81
N ASP A 35 9.88 -3.93 -5.15
CA ASP A 35 10.46 -2.90 -6.00
C ASP A 35 9.46 -1.80 -6.38
N CYS A 36 8.16 -2.09 -6.22
CA CYS A 36 7.04 -1.17 -6.43
C CYS A 36 5.90 -1.43 -5.44
N VAL A 37 5.11 -0.38 -5.16
CA VAL A 37 3.96 -0.45 -4.25
C VAL A 37 2.73 0.18 -4.90
N LEU A 38 1.63 -0.58 -4.92
CA LEU A 38 0.29 -0.07 -5.24
C LEU A 38 -0.48 0.16 -3.93
N ALA A 39 -0.52 1.41 -3.49
CA ALA A 39 -1.28 1.85 -2.33
C ALA A 39 -2.73 2.17 -2.75
N LEU A 40 -3.70 1.36 -2.32
CA LEU A 40 -5.10 1.48 -2.74
C LEU A 40 -6.02 1.71 -1.53
N GLY A 41 -6.74 2.83 -1.51
CA GLY A 41 -7.71 3.17 -0.47
C GLY A 41 -7.09 3.23 0.93
N THR A 42 -5.85 3.71 1.02
CA THR A 42 -5.09 3.84 2.27
C THR A 42 -4.62 5.26 2.44
N GLN A 43 -4.64 5.73 3.69
CA GLN A 43 -4.09 7.03 4.06
C GLN A 43 -2.57 7.05 4.18
N LEU A 44 -1.92 5.88 4.08
CA LEU A 44 -0.50 5.71 4.41
C LEU A 44 -0.21 6.30 5.80
N SER A 45 -1.09 6.02 6.76
CA SER A 45 -1.03 6.68 8.06
C SER A 45 0.29 6.32 8.76
N PRO A 46 0.86 7.19 9.59
CA PRO A 46 2.08 6.87 10.34
C PRO A 46 2.02 5.53 11.09
N THR A 47 0.82 5.15 11.57
CA THR A 47 0.55 3.89 12.26
C THR A 47 0.62 2.63 11.37
N ASP A 48 0.55 2.77 10.05
CA ASP A 48 0.80 1.65 9.11
C ASP A 48 2.29 1.29 9.07
N TRP A 49 3.16 2.26 9.37
CA TRP A 49 4.62 2.16 9.35
C TRP A 49 5.25 1.89 10.72
N TRP A 50 4.43 1.77 11.76
CA TRP A 50 4.91 1.52 13.12
C TRP A 50 5.55 0.12 13.20
N HIS A 51 6.85 0.08 13.49
CA HIS A 51 7.59 -1.14 13.80
C HIS A 51 8.31 -0.99 15.14
N PHE A 52 8.08 -1.90 16.08
CA PHE A 52 8.64 -1.84 17.44
C PHE A 52 10.19 -1.88 17.50
N ALA A 53 10.88 -2.27 16.43
CA ALA A 53 12.35 -2.30 16.37
C ALA A 53 12.98 -1.06 15.71
N HIS A 54 12.19 -0.03 15.37
CA HIS A 54 12.71 1.23 14.83
C HIS A 54 12.27 2.38 15.73
N GLU A 55 13.23 3.17 16.22
CA GLU A 55 13.02 4.37 17.03
C GLU A 55 12.46 5.56 16.19
N GLY A 56 11.68 5.29 15.14
CA GLY A 56 11.15 6.30 14.23
C GLY A 56 10.26 5.72 13.12
N GLU A 57 9.59 6.61 12.38
CA GLU A 57 8.84 6.26 11.18
C GLU A 57 9.78 5.63 10.14
N LEU A 58 9.39 4.49 9.58
CA LEU A 58 10.14 3.91 8.47
C LEU A 58 10.06 4.86 7.29
N PRO A 59 11.18 5.35 6.74
CA PRO A 59 11.14 6.11 5.52
C PRO A 59 10.51 5.23 4.44
N LEU A 60 9.56 5.78 3.69
CA LEU A 60 9.07 5.16 2.46
C LEU A 60 10.27 5.04 1.51
N ALA A 61 10.99 3.93 1.57
CA ALA A 61 12.15 3.66 0.73
C ALA A 61 11.71 3.24 -0.69
N PHE A 62 10.59 3.76 -1.17
CA PHE A 62 9.97 3.31 -2.41
C PHE A 62 10.26 4.31 -3.51
N SER A 63 11.13 3.93 -4.43
CA SER A 63 11.34 4.68 -5.68
C SER A 63 10.14 4.58 -6.64
N ALA A 64 9.17 3.68 -6.40
CA ALA A 64 8.02 3.47 -7.26
C ALA A 64 6.74 3.16 -6.47
N VAL A 65 6.02 4.21 -6.06
CA VAL A 65 4.69 4.09 -5.43
C VAL A 65 3.62 4.66 -6.36
N THR A 66 2.53 3.92 -6.53
CA THR A 66 1.26 4.44 -7.05
C THR A 66 0.24 4.47 -5.93
N HIS A 67 -0.26 5.66 -5.61
CA HIS A 67 -1.26 5.87 -4.56
C HIS A 67 -2.61 6.25 -5.16
N ILE A 68 -3.62 5.44 -4.88
CA ILE A 68 -4.98 5.58 -5.39
C ILE A 68 -5.92 5.74 -4.21
N ASP A 69 -6.62 6.86 -4.15
CA ASP A 69 -7.62 7.14 -3.13
C ASP A 69 -8.76 7.99 -3.69
N ILE A 70 -9.94 7.89 -3.08
CA ILE A 70 -11.11 8.68 -3.48
C ILE A 70 -11.01 10.12 -2.93
N ASP A 71 -10.34 10.27 -1.79
CA ASP A 71 -10.14 11.54 -1.11
C ASP A 71 -8.84 12.23 -1.56
N ALA A 72 -8.98 13.40 -2.18
CA ALA A 72 -7.85 14.21 -2.63
C ALA A 72 -6.94 14.66 -1.49
N ALA A 73 -7.48 14.90 -0.28
CA ALA A 73 -6.67 15.31 0.87
C ALA A 73 -5.73 14.19 1.32
N THR A 74 -6.18 12.94 1.18
CA THR A 74 -5.39 11.75 1.49
C THR A 74 -4.24 11.55 0.50
N LEU A 75 -4.39 11.93 -0.77
CA LEU A 75 -3.30 11.80 -1.77
C LEU A 75 -2.09 12.70 -1.52
N SER A 76 -2.23 13.71 -0.66
CA SER A 76 -1.12 14.54 -0.19
C SER A 76 -0.46 13.97 1.07
N GLN A 77 -1.06 12.96 1.70
CA GLN A 77 -0.49 12.29 2.86
C GLN A 77 0.55 11.25 2.43
N GLY A 78 1.56 11.03 3.26
CA GLY A 78 2.65 10.10 2.97
C GLY A 78 3.68 10.59 1.95
N GLY A 79 3.50 11.77 1.33
CA GLY A 79 4.55 12.38 0.49
C GLY A 79 4.86 11.62 -0.80
N VAL A 80 3.92 10.80 -1.31
CA VAL A 80 4.14 9.92 -2.48
C VAL A 80 4.53 10.73 -3.72
N ARG A 81 3.83 11.83 -3.98
CA ARG A 81 4.08 12.68 -5.16
C ARG A 81 5.41 13.40 -5.03
N GLU A 82 5.73 13.90 -3.84
CA GLU A 82 6.98 14.58 -3.50
C GLU A 82 8.19 13.64 -3.62
N ALA A 83 8.00 12.36 -3.33
CA ALA A 83 8.99 11.30 -3.52
C ALA A 83 9.12 10.80 -4.98
N GLY A 84 8.39 11.40 -5.94
CA GLY A 84 8.44 11.02 -7.36
C GLY A 84 7.49 9.89 -7.77
N GLY A 85 6.58 9.47 -6.88
CA GLY A 85 5.53 8.51 -7.16
C GLY A 85 4.34 9.11 -7.91
N VAL A 86 3.37 8.26 -8.22
CA VAL A 86 2.13 8.61 -8.94
C VAL A 86 0.98 8.65 -7.95
N THR A 87 0.16 9.70 -7.99
CA THR A 87 -1.10 9.74 -7.24
C THR A 87 -2.30 9.87 -8.19
N VAL A 88 -3.34 9.07 -7.95
CA VAL A 88 -4.55 8.98 -8.78
C VAL A 88 -5.77 9.13 -7.88
N GLN A 89 -6.62 10.11 -8.18
CA GLN A 89 -7.89 10.25 -7.48
C GLN A 89 -8.93 9.33 -8.11
N ALA A 90 -9.28 8.23 -7.44
CA ALA A 90 -10.26 7.28 -7.90
C ALA A 90 -10.83 6.42 -6.77
N GLU A 91 -12.06 5.93 -6.96
CA GLU A 91 -12.63 4.91 -6.08
C GLU A 91 -11.93 3.56 -6.29
N ALA A 92 -11.62 2.86 -5.20
CA ALA A 92 -10.76 1.66 -5.21
C ALA A 92 -11.31 0.52 -6.09
N ARG A 93 -12.62 0.23 -6.03
CA ARG A 93 -13.24 -0.80 -6.86
C ARG A 93 -13.19 -0.43 -8.35
N ALA A 94 -13.44 0.82 -8.71
CA ALA A 94 -13.35 1.30 -10.09
C ALA A 94 -11.91 1.16 -10.61
N ALA A 95 -10.92 1.57 -9.82
CA ALA A 95 -9.50 1.40 -10.15
C ALA A 95 -9.13 -0.08 -10.35
N CYS A 96 -9.52 -0.96 -9.42
CA CYS A 96 -9.29 -2.41 -9.55
C CYS A 96 -9.91 -3.00 -10.82
N LYS A 97 -11.15 -2.61 -11.15
CA LYS A 97 -11.82 -3.08 -12.37
C LYS A 97 -11.03 -2.72 -13.63
N LEU A 98 -10.52 -1.49 -13.69
CA LEU A 98 -9.71 -1.03 -14.83
C LEU A 98 -8.37 -1.77 -14.90
N LEU A 99 -7.66 -1.89 -13.77
CA LEU A 99 -6.38 -2.62 -13.71
C LEU A 99 -6.53 -4.08 -14.15
N LEU A 100 -7.60 -4.75 -13.72
CA LEU A 100 -7.91 -6.12 -14.14
C LEU A 100 -8.26 -6.23 -15.63
N GLN A 101 -8.87 -5.20 -16.22
CA GLN A 101 -9.15 -5.17 -17.65
C GLN A 101 -7.85 -5.04 -18.46
N GLU A 102 -6.96 -4.13 -18.06
CA GLU A 102 -5.68 -3.92 -18.74
C GLU A 102 -4.71 -5.10 -18.55
N ALA A 103 -4.65 -5.69 -17.35
CA ALA A 103 -3.81 -6.85 -17.08
C ALA A 103 -4.20 -8.11 -17.87
N ARG A 104 -5.44 -8.17 -18.39
CA ARG A 104 -5.92 -9.27 -19.25
C ARG A 104 -5.68 -9.01 -20.74
N ARG A 105 -5.28 -7.80 -21.11
CA ARG A 105 -5.00 -7.40 -22.50
C ARG A 105 -3.54 -7.63 -22.89
N GLY A 106 -2.63 -7.62 -21.92
CA GLY A 106 -1.22 -8.01 -22.09
C GLY A 106 -1.05 -9.52 -21.98
#